data_AF-A0A2L0H3K2-F1
#
_entry.id   AF-A0A2L0H3K2-F1
#
_cell.length_a   1.000
_cell.length_b   1.000
_cell.length_c   1.000
_cell.angle_alpha   90.00
_cell.angle_beta   90.00
_cell.angle_gamma   90.00
#
_symmetry.space_group_name_H-M   'P 1'
#
loop_
_entity.id
_entity.type
_entity.pdbx_description
1 polymer ?
#
loop_
_entity_poly.entity_id
_entity_poly.type
_entity_poly.pdbx_seq_one_letter_code
_entity_poly.pdbx_strand_id
1 'polypeptide(L)'
;MFSFQHAQNSGPRPHQENAFQRVSVNLAGRLMLANRDEYECTAVDMSPGDVLFATAARPRTGERIIAYIDHVGRLEGTVSRLGEDAFVIQLNATERKREKLAAQLTWIANKHELGLPEDRRHDRLAPRKTVTELTVDTGEKYACRIIDLSLSGAAVDIDVRPAIGTAVKLGHGMKGRIVRHFQEGVAIEFSGIQAREALTEFL
;
A
#
# COMPACT_ATOMS: atom_id res chain seq x y z
N MET A 1 -66.50 -4.94 -12.70
CA MET A 1 -65.77 -4.05 -11.78
C MET A 1 -64.29 -4.22 -12.07
N PHE A 2 -63.62 -3.13 -12.44
CA PHE A 2 -62.18 -3.05 -12.61
C PHE A 2 -61.48 -3.24 -11.26
N SER A 3 -60.35 -3.96 -11.23
CA SER A 3 -59.10 -3.46 -10.64
C SER A 3 -57.94 -4.43 -10.82
N PHE A 4 -56.77 -3.81 -10.95
CA PHE A 4 -55.53 -4.28 -11.52
C PHE A 4 -54.63 -5.05 -10.54
N GLN A 5 -53.84 -5.98 -11.10
CA GLN A 5 -52.38 -6.15 -10.98
C GLN A 5 -51.66 -5.69 -9.68
N HIS A 6 -50.83 -6.58 -9.11
CA HIS A 6 -49.38 -6.42 -9.26
C HIS A 6 -48.58 -7.68 -8.86
N ALA A 7 -47.66 -8.03 -9.76
CA ALA A 7 -46.55 -8.92 -9.52
C ALA A 7 -45.36 -8.13 -8.95
N GLN A 8 -44.47 -8.88 -8.28
CA GLN A 8 -43.08 -8.54 -7.94
C GLN A 8 -42.85 -7.46 -6.88
N ASN A 9 -42.08 -7.79 -5.84
CA ASN A 9 -40.65 -7.48 -5.90
C ASN A 9 -39.90 -8.26 -4.82
N SER A 10 -38.97 -9.11 -5.25
CA SER A 10 -37.84 -9.55 -4.43
C SER A 10 -37.07 -8.33 -3.99
N GLY A 11 -37.30 -7.89 -2.75
CA GLY A 11 -36.55 -6.80 -2.14
C GLY A 11 -35.05 -7.08 -2.22
N PRO A 12 -34.21 -6.06 -2.46
CA PRO A 12 -32.79 -6.23 -2.55
C PRO A 12 -32.30 -6.82 -1.23
N ARG A 13 -31.55 -7.93 -1.33
CA ARG A 13 -30.86 -8.55 -0.20
C ARG A 13 -30.10 -7.44 0.54
N PRO A 14 -30.19 -7.32 1.87
CA PRO A 14 -29.26 -6.48 2.60
C PRO A 14 -27.87 -7.02 2.28
N HIS A 15 -27.11 -6.25 1.49
CA HIS A 15 -25.73 -6.58 1.21
C HIS A 15 -25.02 -6.52 2.55
N GLN A 16 -24.64 -7.69 3.05
CA GLN A 16 -24.08 -7.86 4.38
C GLN A 16 -22.97 -6.83 4.60
N GLU A 17 -23.14 -6.01 5.64
CA GLU A 17 -22.06 -5.28 6.30
C GLU A 17 -21.13 -6.30 6.97
N ASN A 18 -20.50 -7.17 6.19
CA ASN A 18 -19.34 -7.94 6.62
C ASN A 18 -18.16 -6.97 6.58
N ALA A 19 -18.14 -6.12 7.61
CA ALA A 19 -17.23 -5.01 7.79
C ALA A 19 -15.80 -5.50 7.69
N PHE A 20 -15.18 -5.27 6.53
CA PHE A 20 -13.74 -5.38 6.40
C PHE A 20 -13.09 -4.60 7.55
N GLN A 21 -12.12 -5.21 8.23
CA GLN A 21 -11.40 -4.55 9.31
C GLN A 21 -10.77 -3.27 8.76
N ARG A 22 -11.18 -2.13 9.32
CA ARG A 22 -10.60 -0.83 8.96
C ARG A 22 -9.20 -0.76 9.51
N VAL A 23 -8.29 -0.21 8.71
CA VAL A 23 -6.89 -0.01 9.07
C VAL A 23 -6.63 1.49 9.09
N SER A 24 -6.08 1.99 10.20
CA SER A 24 -5.57 3.35 10.29
C SER A 24 -4.26 3.43 9.52
N VAL A 25 -4.20 4.27 8.47
CA VAL A 25 -3.06 4.34 7.54
C VAL A 25 -2.37 5.70 7.50
N ASN A 26 -3.08 6.80 7.79
CA ASN A 26 -2.56 8.18 7.76
C ASN A 26 -1.68 8.50 6.53
N LEU A 27 -2.19 8.23 5.33
CA LEU A 27 -1.46 8.41 4.07
C LEU A 27 -1.85 9.72 3.39
N ALA A 28 -0.86 10.54 3.03
CA ALA A 28 -1.09 11.75 2.27
C ALA A 28 -1.53 11.45 0.83
N GLY A 29 -2.22 12.41 0.22
CA GLY A 29 -2.63 12.29 -1.16
C GLY A 29 -3.34 13.54 -1.66
N ARG A 30 -3.82 13.46 -2.90
CA ARG A 30 -4.65 14.49 -3.53
C ARG A 30 -5.94 13.90 -4.01
N LEU A 31 -7.03 14.62 -3.83
CA LEU A 31 -8.33 14.26 -4.36
C LEU A 31 -8.82 15.31 -5.35
N MET A 32 -9.63 14.86 -6.28
CA MET A 32 -10.29 15.66 -7.29
C MET A 32 -11.79 15.45 -7.14
N LEU A 33 -12.51 16.55 -6.93
CA LEU A 33 -13.97 16.59 -6.85
C LEU A 33 -14.60 16.43 -8.26
N ALA A 34 -15.92 16.27 -8.34
CA ALA A 34 -16.60 16.11 -9.64
C ALA A 34 -16.50 17.37 -10.51
N ASN A 35 -16.34 18.53 -9.88
CA ASN A 35 -16.09 19.81 -10.56
C ASN A 35 -14.64 19.99 -11.06
N ARG A 36 -13.78 18.98 -10.85
CA ARG A 36 -12.33 18.96 -11.18
C ARG A 36 -11.44 19.83 -10.28
N ASP A 37 -11.97 20.36 -9.19
CA ASP A 37 -11.14 21.04 -8.20
C ASP A 37 -10.31 20.00 -7.43
N GLU A 38 -9.02 20.31 -7.27
CA GLU A 38 -8.07 19.46 -6.56
C GLU A 38 -7.82 19.98 -5.15
N TYR A 39 -7.75 19.04 -4.21
CA TYR A 39 -7.47 19.32 -2.80
C TYR A 39 -6.46 18.33 -2.25
N GLU A 40 -5.61 18.83 -1.35
CA GLU A 40 -4.80 17.96 -0.51
C GLU A 40 -5.68 17.21 0.49
N CYS A 41 -5.33 15.95 0.74
CA CYS A 41 -6.08 15.09 1.64
C CYS A 41 -5.18 14.08 2.35
N THR A 42 -5.67 13.57 3.47
CA THR A 42 -5.06 12.44 4.18
C THR A 42 -6.08 11.32 4.28
N ALA A 43 -5.72 10.12 3.80
CA ALA A 43 -6.47 8.90 4.07
C ALA A 43 -6.18 8.49 5.52
N VAL A 44 -7.16 8.67 6.40
CA VAL A 44 -7.02 8.38 7.84
C VAL A 44 -7.24 6.90 8.07
N ASP A 45 -8.41 6.40 7.68
CA ASP A 45 -8.78 4.99 7.79
C ASP A 45 -9.20 4.43 6.44
N MET A 46 -8.81 3.18 6.19
CA MET A 46 -9.09 2.50 4.94
C MET A 46 -9.59 1.07 5.16
N SER A 47 -10.49 0.65 4.28
CA SER A 47 -10.84 -0.74 4.06
C SER A 47 -10.82 -1.05 2.55
N PRO A 48 -10.92 -2.32 2.15
CA PRO A 48 -11.11 -2.69 0.75
C PRO A 48 -12.38 -2.09 0.12
N GLY A 49 -13.34 -1.65 0.93
CA GLY A 49 -14.63 -1.12 0.49
C GLY A 49 -14.81 0.38 0.65
N ASP A 50 -14.07 1.03 1.55
CA ASP A 50 -14.25 2.44 1.86
C ASP A 50 -12.97 3.13 2.35
N VAL A 51 -12.98 4.47 2.30
CA VAL A 51 -11.88 5.31 2.78
C VAL A 51 -12.43 6.51 3.50
N LEU A 52 -11.87 6.82 4.67
CA LEU A 52 -12.07 8.06 5.40
C LEU A 52 -10.96 9.04 5.02
N PHE A 53 -11.33 10.18 4.45
CA PHE A 53 -10.43 11.27 4.14
C PHE A 53 -10.59 12.40 5.15
N ALA A 54 -9.47 12.96 5.62
CA ALA A 54 -9.39 14.27 6.26
C ALA A 54 -8.91 15.30 5.24
N THR A 55 -9.66 16.38 5.06
CA THR A 55 -9.42 17.39 4.02
C THR A 55 -10.32 18.61 4.23
N ALA A 56 -9.88 19.77 3.75
CA ALA A 56 -10.71 20.98 3.72
C ALA A 56 -11.78 20.96 2.61
N ALA A 57 -11.73 19.97 1.71
CA ALA A 57 -12.70 19.82 0.64
C ALA A 57 -14.10 19.49 1.20
N ARG A 58 -15.14 20.12 0.66
CA ARG A 58 -16.54 19.90 1.05
C ARG A 58 -17.37 19.33 -0.10
N PRO A 59 -17.22 18.04 -0.42
CA PRO A 59 -18.02 17.40 -1.46
C PRO A 59 -19.47 17.19 -0.98
N ARG A 60 -20.36 16.83 -1.91
CA ARG A 60 -21.74 16.45 -1.60
C ARG A 60 -21.88 14.93 -1.47
N THR A 61 -22.84 14.48 -0.66
CA THR A 61 -23.20 13.06 -0.62
C THR A 61 -23.62 12.57 -2.02
N GLY A 62 -23.13 11.41 -2.43
CA GLY A 62 -23.35 10.86 -3.77
C GLY A 62 -22.40 11.40 -4.85
N GLU A 63 -21.52 12.35 -4.51
CA GLU A 63 -20.54 12.88 -5.46
C GLU A 63 -19.42 11.87 -5.73
N ARG A 64 -18.96 11.81 -6.98
CA ARG A 64 -17.83 10.96 -7.37
C ARG A 64 -16.52 11.68 -7.12
N ILE A 65 -15.61 10.98 -6.45
CA ILE A 65 -14.28 11.46 -6.09
C ILE A 65 -13.23 10.54 -6.71
N ILE A 66 -12.18 11.15 -7.22
CA ILE A 66 -10.96 10.46 -7.63
C ILE A 66 -9.85 10.92 -6.69
N ALA A 67 -9.12 9.99 -6.08
CA ALA A 67 -8.03 10.32 -5.19
C ALA A 67 -6.75 9.56 -5.59
N TYR A 68 -5.61 10.22 -5.49
CA TYR A 68 -4.28 9.65 -5.62
C TYR A 68 -3.64 9.64 -4.25
N ILE A 69 -3.54 8.46 -3.66
CA ILE A 69 -3.02 8.28 -2.30
C ILE A 69 -1.62 7.68 -2.38
N ASP A 70 -0.69 8.24 -1.63
CA ASP A 70 0.69 7.78 -1.61
C ASP A 70 0.76 6.30 -1.23
N HIS A 71 1.60 5.54 -1.93
CA HIS A 71 1.79 4.08 -1.76
C HIS A 71 0.58 3.18 -2.10
N VAL A 72 -0.64 3.72 -2.20
CA VAL A 72 -1.85 2.98 -2.62
C VAL A 72 -2.16 3.19 -4.10
N GLY A 73 -2.01 4.41 -4.58
CA GLY A 73 -2.31 4.83 -5.96
C GLY A 73 -3.73 5.38 -6.13
N ARG A 74 -4.25 5.26 -7.36
CA ARG A 74 -5.55 5.85 -7.74
C ARG A 74 -6.73 5.09 -7.14
N LEU A 75 -7.46 5.75 -6.26
CA LEU A 75 -8.75 5.35 -5.73
C LEU A 75 -9.88 6.14 -6.38
N GLU A 76 -11.01 5.49 -6.48
CA GLU A 76 -12.21 6.08 -7.06
C GLU A 76 -13.41 5.62 -6.26
N GLY A 77 -14.30 6.54 -5.94
CA GLY A 77 -15.44 6.21 -5.12
C GLY A 77 -16.51 7.28 -5.11
N THR A 78 -17.56 6.99 -4.36
CA THR A 78 -18.71 7.87 -4.18
C THR A 78 -18.82 8.26 -2.73
N VAL A 79 -19.03 9.54 -2.43
CA VAL A 79 -19.21 10.02 -1.06
C VAL A 79 -20.44 9.39 -0.44
N SER A 80 -20.24 8.64 0.64
CA SER A 80 -21.31 7.98 1.39
C SER A 80 -21.67 8.73 2.66
N ARG A 81 -20.71 9.43 3.29
CA ARG A 81 -20.92 10.17 4.54
C ARG A 81 -20.06 11.43 4.57
N LEU A 82 -20.62 12.51 5.09
CA LEU A 82 -19.94 13.79 5.33
C LEU A 82 -19.68 13.97 6.82
N GLY A 83 -18.61 14.69 7.13
CA GLY A 83 -18.22 15.15 8.47
C GLY A 83 -17.69 16.59 8.41
N GLU A 84 -17.25 17.10 9.55
CA GLU A 84 -16.89 18.52 9.68
C GLU A 84 -15.57 18.89 8.99
N ASP A 85 -14.55 18.04 8.98
CA ASP A 85 -13.32 18.23 8.18
C ASP A 85 -12.85 16.89 7.56
N ALA A 86 -13.82 16.00 7.36
CA ALA A 86 -13.59 14.66 6.86
C ALA A 86 -14.81 14.14 6.11
N PHE A 87 -14.61 13.18 5.22
CA PHE A 87 -15.71 12.45 4.58
C PHE A 87 -15.31 11.02 4.23
N VAL A 88 -16.31 10.16 4.09
CA VAL A 88 -16.13 8.75 3.70
C VAL A 88 -16.57 8.57 2.27
N ILE A 89 -15.76 7.86 1.50
CA ILE A 89 -16.17 7.35 0.18
C ILE A 89 -16.34 5.83 0.22
N GLN A 90 -17.32 5.32 -0.50
CA GLN A 90 -17.35 3.93 -0.91
C GLN A 90 -16.55 3.75 -2.20
N LEU A 91 -15.64 2.78 -2.21
CA LEU A 91 -14.76 2.53 -3.34
C LEU A 91 -15.51 1.83 -4.48
N ASN A 92 -15.52 2.48 -5.64
CA ASN A 92 -16.00 1.91 -6.89
C ASN A 92 -14.83 1.18 -7.56
N ALA A 93 -14.60 -0.07 -7.12
CA ALA A 93 -13.50 -0.90 -7.59
C ALA A 93 -14.00 -2.27 -8.05
N THR A 94 -13.27 -2.93 -8.96
CA THR A 94 -13.51 -4.34 -9.28
C THR A 94 -13.04 -5.23 -8.13
N GLU A 95 -13.53 -6.47 -8.07
CA GLU A 95 -13.13 -7.44 -7.04
C GLU A 95 -11.61 -7.61 -6.95
N ARG A 96 -10.94 -7.82 -8.10
CA ARG A 96 -9.47 -7.87 -8.20
C ARG A 96 -8.78 -6.64 -7.60
N LYS A 97 -9.34 -5.44 -7.77
CA LYS A 97 -8.76 -4.20 -7.24
C LYS A 97 -8.99 -4.10 -5.73
N ARG A 98 -10.14 -4.56 -5.21
CA ARG A 98 -10.41 -4.65 -3.77
C ARG A 98 -9.49 -5.67 -3.09
N GLU A 99 -9.25 -6.83 -3.70
CA GLU A 99 -8.31 -7.84 -3.18
C GLU A 99 -6.88 -7.30 -3.07
N LYS A 100 -6.41 -6.59 -4.11
CA LYS A 100 -5.10 -5.92 -4.07
C LYS A 100 -5.02 -4.90 -2.93
N LEU A 101 -6.07 -4.09 -2.76
CA LEU A 101 -6.14 -3.13 -1.68
C LEU A 101 -6.17 -3.81 -0.30
N ALA A 102 -6.92 -4.90 -0.15
CA ALA A 102 -6.95 -5.69 1.08
C ALA A 102 -5.58 -6.24 1.47
N ALA A 103 -4.83 -6.77 0.49
CA ALA A 103 -3.47 -7.24 0.72
C ALA A 103 -2.54 -6.10 1.16
N GLN A 104 -2.65 -4.91 0.54
CA GLN A 104 -1.88 -3.72 0.94
C GLN A 104 -2.23 -3.25 2.36
N LEU A 105 -3.52 -3.20 2.70
CA LEU A 105 -3.99 -2.78 4.02
C LEU A 105 -3.61 -3.77 5.11
N THR A 106 -3.63 -5.07 4.81
CA THR A 106 -3.15 -6.11 5.73
C THR A 106 -1.67 -5.90 6.08
N TRP A 107 -0.85 -5.55 5.10
CA TRP A 107 0.56 -5.22 5.33
C TRP A 107 0.72 -3.96 6.18
N ILE A 108 -0.07 -2.91 5.92
CA ILE A 108 -0.02 -1.66 6.69
C ILE A 108 -0.48 -1.89 8.14
N ALA A 109 -1.53 -2.68 8.37
CA ALA A 109 -2.02 -3.03 9.70
C ALA A 109 -0.97 -3.79 10.51
N ASN A 110 -0.35 -4.80 9.91
CA ASN A 110 0.68 -5.62 10.56
C ASN A 110 1.97 -4.83 10.84
N LYS A 111 2.27 -3.82 10.02
CA LYS A 111 3.38 -2.88 10.29
C LYS A 111 3.14 -2.06 11.56
N HIS A 112 1.88 -1.79 11.92
CA HIS A 112 1.49 -1.01 13.10
C HIS A 112 1.38 -1.86 14.38
N GLU A 113 1.00 -3.14 14.28
CA GLU A 113 0.90 -4.06 15.44
C GLU A 113 2.25 -4.59 15.96
N LEU A 114 3.34 -4.44 15.20
CA LEU A 114 4.68 -4.88 15.62
C LEU A 114 5.39 -3.95 16.62
N GLY A 115 4.69 -2.98 17.23
CA GLY A 115 5.17 -2.28 18.42
C GLY A 115 6.56 -1.67 18.29
N LEU A 116 6.87 -1.05 17.14
CA LEU A 116 8.01 -0.15 17.09
C LEU A 116 7.57 1.19 17.68
N PRO A 117 8.23 1.67 18.75
CA PRO A 117 7.86 2.91 19.41
C PRO A 117 7.81 4.03 18.39
N GLU A 118 6.71 4.78 18.43
CA GLU A 118 6.68 6.17 17.97
C GLU A 118 7.84 6.92 18.62
N ASP A 119 8.96 7.07 17.91
CA ASP A 119 9.81 8.23 18.13
C ASP A 119 9.75 9.10 16.89
N ARG A 120 8.74 9.98 16.93
CA ARG A 120 8.67 11.20 16.14
C ARG A 120 9.81 12.13 16.55
N ARG A 121 11.06 11.80 16.26
CA ARG A 121 12.14 12.80 16.22
C ARG A 121 13.13 12.42 15.13
N HIS A 122 13.11 13.23 14.07
CA HIS A 122 14.19 13.51 13.10
C HIS A 122 15.35 12.49 13.12
N ASP A 123 15.54 11.71 12.07
CA ASP A 123 16.15 12.26 10.86
C ASP A 123 15.72 11.53 9.60
N ARG A 124 15.47 12.32 8.56
CA ARG A 124 15.44 11.85 7.18
C ARG A 124 16.85 11.40 6.80
N LEU A 125 17.15 10.11 6.92
CA LEU A 125 18.37 9.53 6.35
C LEU A 125 18.04 8.93 4.99
N ALA A 126 18.21 9.73 3.94
CA ALA A 126 18.41 9.21 2.61
C ALA A 126 19.79 8.49 2.61
N PRO A 127 19.86 7.19 2.30
CA PRO A 127 21.11 6.43 2.39
C PRO A 127 22.17 7.03 1.46
N ARG A 128 23.35 7.39 2.02
CA ARG A 128 24.46 8.03 1.29
C ARG A 128 25.17 7.09 0.30
N LYS A 129 24.96 5.77 0.40
CA LYS A 129 25.44 4.77 -0.56
C LYS A 129 24.30 3.83 -0.94
N THR A 130 23.58 4.20 -1.99
CA THR A 130 22.52 3.36 -2.55
C THR A 130 23.06 2.23 -3.43
N VAL A 131 24.33 2.28 -3.86
CA VAL A 131 24.96 1.27 -4.73
C VAL A 131 25.71 0.22 -3.91
N THR A 132 25.39 -1.05 -4.13
CA THR A 132 26.03 -2.22 -3.49
C THR A 132 26.20 -3.35 -4.50
N GLU A 133 26.81 -4.46 -4.07
CA GLU A 133 26.97 -5.67 -4.88
C GLU A 133 25.96 -6.74 -4.45
N LEU A 134 25.30 -7.35 -5.44
CA LEU A 134 24.57 -8.60 -5.28
C LEU A 134 25.47 -9.73 -5.80
N THR A 135 25.84 -10.65 -4.90
CA THR A 135 26.57 -11.87 -5.27
C THR A 135 25.55 -13.02 -5.41
N VAL A 136 25.49 -13.67 -6.56
CA VAL A 136 24.67 -14.87 -6.77
C VAL A 136 25.44 -16.14 -6.39
N ASP A 137 24.76 -17.27 -6.26
CA ASP A 137 25.34 -18.57 -5.87
C ASP A 137 26.44 -19.09 -6.83
N THR A 138 26.40 -18.70 -8.10
CA THR A 138 27.47 -18.95 -9.08
C THR A 138 28.77 -18.23 -8.76
N GLY A 139 28.75 -17.31 -7.79
CA GLY A 139 29.88 -16.46 -7.41
C GLY A 139 29.98 -15.17 -8.23
N GLU A 140 29.13 -15.00 -9.24
CA GLU A 140 29.05 -13.77 -10.02
C GLU A 140 28.53 -12.60 -9.16
N LYS A 141 29.07 -11.41 -9.44
CA LYS A 141 28.76 -10.19 -8.71
C LYS A 141 28.19 -9.15 -9.65
N TYR A 142 27.12 -8.51 -9.21
CA TYR A 142 26.43 -7.48 -9.96
C TYR A 142 26.27 -6.23 -9.12
N ALA A 143 26.61 -5.08 -9.71
CA ALA A 143 26.27 -3.81 -9.11
C ALA A 143 24.73 -3.65 -9.09
N CYS A 144 24.19 -3.24 -7.96
CA CYS A 144 22.76 -3.03 -7.76
C CYS A 144 22.52 -1.83 -6.86
N ARG A 145 21.32 -1.25 -6.94
CA ARG A 145 20.91 -0.14 -6.09
C ARG A 145 19.84 -0.61 -5.11
N ILE A 146 20.02 -0.37 -3.82
CA ILE A 146 19.00 -0.68 -2.81
C ILE A 146 17.84 0.32 -2.97
N ILE A 147 16.65 -0.19 -3.24
CA ILE A 147 15.40 0.57 -3.34
C ILE A 147 14.70 0.59 -1.97
N ASP A 148 14.68 -0.55 -1.29
CA ASP A 148 14.05 -0.74 0.02
C ASP A 148 14.83 -1.78 0.82
N LEU A 149 14.97 -1.58 2.12
CA LEU A 149 15.76 -2.44 3.01
C LEU A 149 15.05 -2.60 4.35
N SER A 150 14.92 -3.85 4.79
CA SER A 150 14.29 -4.23 6.05
C SER A 150 15.13 -5.32 6.75
N LEU A 151 14.75 -5.69 7.97
CA LEU A 151 15.44 -6.76 8.71
C LEU A 151 15.26 -8.15 8.06
N SER A 152 14.19 -8.36 7.29
CA SER A 152 13.85 -9.65 6.69
C SER A 152 14.06 -9.71 5.18
N GLY A 153 14.37 -8.59 4.52
CA GLY A 153 14.57 -8.59 3.08
C GLY A 153 14.94 -7.23 2.50
N ALA A 154 15.19 -7.22 1.19
CA ALA A 154 15.56 -6.04 0.43
C ALA A 154 14.91 -6.05 -0.96
N ALA A 155 14.61 -4.88 -1.49
CA ALA A 155 14.33 -4.67 -2.90
C ALA A 155 15.52 -3.97 -3.53
N VAL A 156 16.07 -4.53 -4.61
CA VAL A 156 17.23 -3.98 -5.29
C VAL A 156 16.94 -3.79 -6.77
N ASP A 157 17.30 -2.63 -7.30
CA ASP A 157 17.38 -2.34 -8.73
C ASP A 157 18.68 -2.93 -9.26
N ILE A 158 18.58 -3.73 -10.31
CA ILE A 158 19.69 -4.49 -10.88
C ILE A 158 19.33 -4.84 -12.32
N ASP A 159 20.29 -4.75 -13.25
CA ASP A 159 20.03 -5.02 -14.67
C ASP A 159 19.80 -6.50 -14.95
N VAL A 160 20.46 -7.37 -14.20
CA VAL A 160 20.28 -8.82 -14.32
C VAL A 160 19.04 -9.28 -13.57
N ARG A 161 18.43 -10.36 -14.06
CA ARG A 161 17.24 -10.98 -13.43
C ARG A 161 17.58 -12.42 -13.01
N PRO A 162 18.30 -12.62 -11.88
CA PRO A 162 18.59 -13.95 -11.37
C PRO A 162 17.27 -14.70 -11.11
N ALA A 163 17.24 -16.02 -11.33
CA ALA A 163 16.02 -16.78 -11.21
C ALA A 163 15.40 -16.68 -9.79
N ILE A 164 14.07 -16.82 -9.71
CA ILE A 164 13.39 -16.92 -8.42
C ILE A 164 13.88 -18.20 -7.72
N GLY A 165 14.20 -18.10 -6.44
CA GLY A 165 14.79 -19.15 -5.62
C GLY A 165 16.32 -19.13 -5.56
N THR A 166 16.99 -18.38 -6.44
CA THR A 166 18.45 -18.25 -6.44
C THR A 166 18.94 -17.69 -5.11
N ALA A 167 19.93 -18.35 -4.51
CA ALA A 167 20.58 -17.88 -3.31
C ALA A 167 21.51 -16.70 -3.65
N VAL A 168 21.41 -15.65 -2.84
CA VAL A 168 22.13 -14.40 -3.07
C VAL A 168 22.73 -13.87 -1.78
N LYS A 169 23.73 -13.02 -1.92
CA LYS A 169 24.33 -12.25 -0.83
C LYS A 169 24.34 -10.78 -1.24
N LEU A 170 23.66 -9.95 -0.46
CA LEU A 170 23.63 -8.50 -0.62
C LEU A 170 24.73 -7.88 0.25
N GLY A 171 25.66 -7.16 -0.39
CA GLY A 171 26.79 -6.52 0.28
C GLY A 171 27.73 -7.51 1.00
N HIS A 172 28.30 -7.09 2.14
CA HIS A 172 29.35 -7.86 2.81
C HIS A 172 28.84 -9.05 3.64
N GLY A 173 27.56 -9.11 4.00
CA GLY A 173 27.09 -10.11 4.97
C GLY A 173 25.67 -10.67 4.79
N MET A 174 24.78 -9.97 4.09
CA MET A 174 23.34 -10.31 4.14
C MET A 174 22.99 -11.40 3.15
N LYS A 175 22.78 -12.62 3.64
CA LYS A 175 22.40 -13.78 2.81
C LYS A 175 20.89 -13.86 2.66
N GLY A 176 20.43 -14.20 1.47
CA GLY A 176 19.02 -14.32 1.14
C GLY A 176 18.74 -15.12 -0.12
N ARG A 177 17.51 -15.04 -0.61
CA ARG A 177 17.05 -15.66 -1.85
C ARG A 177 16.16 -14.71 -2.63
N ILE A 178 16.21 -14.83 -3.96
CA ILE A 178 15.27 -14.10 -4.82
C ILE A 178 13.88 -14.70 -4.63
N VAL A 179 12.90 -13.89 -4.23
CA VAL A 179 11.52 -14.36 -4.03
C VAL A 179 10.56 -13.87 -5.10
N ARG A 180 10.89 -12.78 -5.79
CA ARG A 180 10.12 -12.25 -6.93
C ARG A 180 10.93 -11.24 -7.73
N HIS A 181 10.49 -11.01 -8.97
CA HIS A 181 10.94 -9.90 -9.81
C HIS A 181 9.93 -8.77 -9.81
N PHE A 182 10.38 -7.56 -10.11
CA PHE A 182 9.54 -6.41 -10.39
C PHE A 182 10.17 -5.60 -11.53
N GLN A 183 9.48 -4.54 -11.96
CA GLN A 183 9.84 -3.78 -13.16
C GLN A 183 11.29 -3.30 -13.14
N GLU A 184 11.72 -2.70 -12.04
CA GLU A 184 13.08 -2.16 -11.89
C GLU A 184 14.08 -3.15 -11.28
N GLY A 185 13.68 -4.31 -10.75
CA GLY A 185 14.60 -5.09 -9.93
C GLY A 185 14.15 -6.47 -9.46
N VAL A 186 14.79 -6.92 -8.38
CA VAL A 186 14.50 -8.20 -7.73
C VAL A 186 14.31 -8.00 -6.23
N ALA A 187 13.40 -8.78 -5.64
CA ALA A 187 13.18 -8.80 -4.20
C ALA A 187 13.91 -9.99 -3.58
N ILE A 188 14.60 -9.72 -2.49
CA ILE A 188 15.43 -10.64 -1.74
C ILE A 188 14.77 -10.85 -0.37
N GLU A 189 14.57 -12.10 0.00
CA GLU A 189 14.23 -12.50 1.37
C GLU A 189 15.49 -12.99 2.07
N PHE A 190 15.80 -12.48 3.25
CA PHE A 190 17.00 -12.88 3.99
C PHE A 190 16.80 -14.22 4.67
N SER A 191 17.85 -15.05 4.69
CA SER A 191 17.82 -16.40 5.29
C SER A 191 17.68 -16.39 6.81
N GLY A 192 17.74 -15.21 7.42
CA GLY A 192 17.48 -14.95 8.84
C GLY A 192 17.25 -13.45 9.04
N ILE A 193 16.59 -13.09 10.14
CA ILE A 193 16.41 -11.69 10.55
C ILE A 193 17.79 -11.08 10.76
N GLN A 194 18.14 -10.04 9.98
CA GLN A 194 19.42 -9.37 10.08
C GLN A 194 19.46 -8.50 11.35
N ALA A 195 20.61 -8.48 12.03
CA ALA A 195 20.82 -7.57 13.14
C ALA A 195 20.91 -6.11 12.61
N ARG A 196 20.47 -5.13 13.39
CA ARG A 196 20.44 -3.71 12.97
C ARG A 196 21.83 -3.20 12.55
N GLU A 197 22.87 -3.75 13.15
CA GLU A 197 24.28 -3.46 12.87
C GLU A 197 24.64 -3.82 11.42
N ALA A 198 24.06 -4.89 10.86
CA ALA A 198 24.30 -5.31 9.47
C ALA A 198 23.63 -4.38 8.45
N LEU A 199 22.56 -3.68 8.87
CA LEU A 199 21.89 -2.68 8.04
C LEU A 199 22.57 -1.32 8.10
N THR A 200 23.35 -1.05 9.16
CA THR A 200 24.03 0.23 9.39
C THR A 200 25.10 0.51 8.32
N GLU A 201 25.60 -0.52 7.64
CA GLU A 201 26.50 -0.38 6.49
C GLU A 201 25.84 0.35 5.29
N PHE A 202 24.52 0.29 5.20
CA PHE A 202 23.71 0.86 4.11
C PHE A 202 22.89 2.09 4.51
N LEU A 203 22.99 2.50 5.79
CA LEU A 203 22.37 3.70 6.36
C LEU A 203 23.39 4.84 6.43
#